data_AF-A0AA38LF70-F1
#
_entry.id   AF-A0AA38LF70-F1
#
_cell.length_a   1.000
_cell.length_b   1.000
_cell.length_c   1.000
_cell.angle_alpha   90.00
_cell.angle_beta   90.00
_cell.angle_gamma   90.00
#
_symmetry.space_group_name_H-M   'P 1'
#
loop_
_entity.id
_entity.type
_entity.pdbx_description
1 polymer ?
#
loop_
_entity_poly.entity_id
_entity_poly.type
_entity_poly.pdbx_seq_one_letter_code
_entity_poly.pdbx_strand_id
1 'polypeptide(L)' 'MIPQEMEMVFGDVILHPRLQKRIEQLGKATANTKSHEAPFRNMLFYGPPGTGKTMAARELAHKSV' A
#
# COMPACT_ATOMS: atom_id res chain seq x y z
N MET A 1 -6.48 -17.74 20.55
CA MET A 1 -6.18 -16.31 20.32
C MET A 1 -5.96 -16.15 18.82
N ILE A 2 -7.02 -15.77 18.11
CA ILE A 2 -7.03 -15.68 16.64
C ILE A 2 -6.45 -14.31 16.29
N PRO A 3 -5.43 -14.19 15.42
CA PRO A 3 -4.93 -12.89 15.02
C PRO A 3 -6.08 -12.13 14.34
N GLN A 4 -6.30 -10.90 14.79
CA GLN A 4 -7.30 -9.97 14.28
C GLN A 4 -7.28 -9.97 12.75
N GLU A 5 -8.46 -10.05 12.16
CA GLU A 5 -8.68 -10.00 10.71
C GLU A 5 -7.65 -9.09 10.06
N MET A 6 -6.77 -9.72 9.27
CA MET A 6 -5.84 -9.05 8.39
C MET A 6 -6.69 -8.32 7.36
N GLU A 7 -7.18 -7.13 7.74
CA GLU A 7 -7.99 -6.30 6.86
C GLU A 7 -7.16 -6.09 5.61
N MET A 8 -7.67 -6.60 4.50
CA MET A 8 -7.01 -6.62 3.22
C MET A 8 -6.97 -5.19 2.67
N VAL A 9 -6.03 -4.39 3.20
CA VAL A 9 -5.84 -2.98 2.82
C VAL A 9 -5.70 -2.86 1.30
N PHE A 10 -5.18 -3.90 0.63
CA PHE A 10 -5.04 -4.03 -0.83
C PHE A 10 -5.70 -5.29 -1.40
N GLY A 11 -6.92 -5.63 -0.96
CA GLY A 11 -7.64 -6.80 -1.48
C GLY A 11 -6.76 -8.06 -1.40
N ASP A 12 -6.61 -8.77 -2.52
CA ASP A 12 -5.88 -10.05 -2.61
C ASP A 12 -4.36 -9.99 -2.32
N VAL A 13 -3.81 -8.81 -1.98
CA VAL A 13 -2.38 -8.64 -1.71
C VAL A 13 -2.06 -8.88 -0.23
N ILE A 14 -1.43 -10.02 0.04
CA ILE A 14 -0.89 -10.33 1.37
C ILE A 14 0.42 -9.58 1.58
N LEU A 15 0.45 -8.68 2.56
CA LEU A 15 1.61 -7.86 2.91
C LEU A 15 2.10 -8.21 4.30
N HIS A 16 3.41 -8.21 4.51
CA HIS A 16 3.97 -8.33 5.86
C HIS A 16 3.48 -7.15 6.75
N PRO A 17 3.14 -7.35 8.04
CA PRO A 17 2.52 -6.32 8.89
C PRO A 17 3.29 -4.99 8.95
N ARG A 18 4.63 -5.07 8.93
CA ARG A 18 5.50 -3.87 8.88
C ARG A 18 5.32 -3.05 7.60
N LEU A 19 5.06 -3.73 6.48
CA LEU A 19 4.87 -3.10 5.18
C LEU A 19 3.48 -2.47 5.08
N GLN A 20 2.44 -3.11 5.63
CA GLN A 20 1.10 -2.52 5.72
C GLN A 20 1.11 -1.17 6.42
N LYS A 21 1.70 -1.09 7.63
CA LYS A 21 1.78 0.17 8.39
C LYS A 21 2.50 1.28 7.62
N ARG A 22 3.57 0.94 6.90
CA ARG A 22 4.32 1.89 6.07
C ARG A 22 3.49 2.36 4.87
N ILE A 23 2.79 1.45 4.22
CA ILE A 23 1.93 1.80 3.08
C ILE A 23 0.72 2.61 3.52
N GLU A 24 0.11 2.31 4.66
CA GLU A 24 -1.00 3.10 5.23
C GLU A 24 -0.55 4.53 5.54
N GLN A 25 0.63 4.70 6.12
CA GLN A 25 1.23 6.02 6.35
C GLN A 25 1.50 6.77 5.03
N LEU A 26 1.92 6.06 3.99
CA LEU A 26 2.12 6.63 2.66
C LEU A 26 0.78 7.03 2.03
N GLY A 27 -0.24 6.18 2.07
CA GLY A 27 -1.57 6.47 1.57
C GLY A 27 -2.20 7.68 2.27
N LYS A 28 -2.11 7.77 3.60
CA LYS A 28 -2.55 8.94 4.38
C LYS A 28 -1.79 10.21 4.00
N ALA A 29 -0.48 10.12 3.80
CA ALA A 29 0.32 11.27 3.35
C ALA A 29 -0.09 11.72 1.94
N THR A 30 -0.30 10.78 1.01
CA THR A 30 -0.72 11.05 -0.38
C THR A 30 -2.17 11.54 -0.49
N ALA A 31 -3.07 11.10 0.38
CA ALA A 31 -4.44 11.64 0.44
C ALA A 31 -4.42 13.10 0.93
N ASN A 32 -3.62 13.41 1.96
CA ASN A 32 -3.49 14.76 2.49
C ASN A 32 -2.76 15.72 1.55
N THR A 33 -1.93 15.20 0.64
CA THR A 33 -1.29 15.94 -0.46
C THR A 33 -2.31 16.64 -1.38
N LYS A 34 -3.43 16.00 -1.73
CA LYS A 34 -4.47 16.64 -2.58
C LYS A 34 -5.01 17.93 -1.96
N SER A 35 -4.97 18.04 -0.63
CA SER A 35 -5.52 19.19 0.12
C SER A 35 -4.47 20.22 0.56
N HIS A 36 -3.16 19.90 0.47
CA HIS A 36 -2.07 20.73 1.02
C HIS A 36 -0.83 20.86 0.11
N GLU A 37 -0.91 20.46 -1.17
CA GLU A 37 0.22 20.51 -2.13
C GLU A 37 1.50 19.77 -1.69
N ALA A 38 1.38 18.78 -0.79
CA ALA A 38 2.54 18.03 -0.31
C ALA A 38 3.11 17.12 -1.42
N PRO A 39 4.44 16.92 -1.54
CA PRO A 39 5.03 16.19 -2.65
C PRO A 39 4.57 14.73 -2.74
N PHE A 40 4.23 14.29 -3.96
CA PHE A 40 3.95 12.88 -4.25
C PHE A 40 5.17 12.02 -3.93
N ARG A 41 4.93 10.86 -3.29
CA ARG A 41 5.99 9.92 -2.93
C ARG A 41 6.10 8.83 -3.98
N ASN A 42 7.29 8.69 -4.55
CA ASN A 42 7.60 7.63 -5.51
C ASN A 42 7.83 6.31 -4.75
N MET A 43 7.27 5.20 -5.26
CA MET A 43 7.42 3.87 -4.68
C MET A 43 8.06 2.91 -5.69
N LEU A 44 9.08 2.18 -5.26
CA LEU A 44 9.72 1.12 -6.04
C LEU A 44 9.34 -0.25 -5.47
N PHE A 45 8.66 -1.07 -6.26
CA PHE A 45 8.38 -2.46 -5.93
C PHE A 45 9.51 -3.34 -6.50
N TYR A 46 10.27 -4.02 -5.63
CA TYR A 46 11.39 -4.88 -6.02
C TYR A 46 11.30 -6.26 -5.38
N GLY A 47 11.86 -7.27 -6.04
CA GLY A 47 11.86 -8.67 -5.57
C GLY A 47 11.82 -9.71 -6.71
N PRO A 48 11.98 -11.01 -6.39
CA PRO A 48 11.99 -12.12 -7.35
C PRO A 48 10.75 -12.16 -8.28
N PRO A 49 10.82 -12.77 -9.48
CA PRO A 49 9.64 -12.91 -10.35
C PRO A 49 8.52 -13.69 -9.65
N GLY A 50 7.26 -13.36 -9.94
CA GLY A 50 6.09 -14.02 -9.34
C GLY A 50 5.64 -13.53 -7.96
N THR A 51 6.34 -12.58 -7.33
CA THR A 51 6.00 -12.07 -5.97
C THR A 51 4.87 -11.03 -5.91
N GLY A 52 4.05 -10.91 -6.95
CA GLY A 52 2.88 -10.01 -6.93
C GLY A 52 3.18 -8.50 -6.96
N LYS A 53 4.40 -8.05 -7.29
CA LYS A 53 4.77 -6.61 -7.35
C LYS A 53 3.81 -5.77 -8.20
N THR A 54 3.48 -6.25 -9.41
CA THR A 54 2.57 -5.55 -10.31
C THR A 54 1.14 -5.54 -9.80
N MET A 55 0.70 -6.62 -9.15
CA MET A 55 -0.61 -6.70 -8.50
C MET A 55 -0.71 -5.70 -7.34
N ALA A 56 0.32 -5.64 -6.49
CA ALA A 56 0.41 -4.66 -5.41
C ALA A 56 0.36 -3.21 -5.91
N ALA A 57 1.06 -2.89 -7.00
CA ALA A 57 1.03 -1.55 -7.59
C ALA A 57 -0.36 -1.17 -8.13
N ARG A 58 -1.08 -2.12 -8.75
CA ARG A 58 -2.44 -1.90 -9.27
C ARG A 58 -3.44 -1.65 -8.16
N GLU A 59 -3.45 -2.51 -7.14
CA GLU A 59 -4.32 -2.34 -5.96
C GLU A 59 -4.03 -1.02 -5.24
N LEU A 60 -2.75 -0.63 -5.15
CA LEU A 60 -2.37 0.66 -4.57
C LEU A 60 -2.91 1.85 -5.36
N ALA A 61 -2.87 1.79 -6.68
CA ALA A 61 -3.44 2.83 -7.54
C ALA A 61 -4.97 2.94 -7.37
N HIS A 62 -5.67 1.80 -7.31
CA HIS A 62 -7.13 1.76 -7.13
C HIS A 62 -7.57 2.35 -5.79
N LYS A 63 -6.78 2.15 -4.72
CA LYS A 63 -7.08 2.62 -3.36
C LYS A 63 -6.64 4.06 -3.07
N SER A 64 -5.86 4.68 -3.96
CA SER A 64 -5.30 6.03 -3.75
C SER A 64 -6.16 7.16 -4.32
N VAL A 65 -7.38 6.87 -4.79
CA VAL A 65 -8.28 7.82 -5.45
C VAL A 65 -9.13 8.57 -4.44
#